data_AF-A0A7W4VXN9-F1
#
_entry.id   AF-A0A7W4VXN9-F1
#
_cell.length_a   1.000
_cell.length_b   1.000
_cell.length_c   1.000
_cell.angle_alpha   90.00
_cell.angle_beta   90.00
_cell.angle_gamma   90.00
#
_symmetry.space_group_name_H-M   'P 1'
#
loop_
_entity.id
_entity.type
_entity.pdbx_description
1 polymer ?
#
loop_
_entity_poly.entity_id
_entity_poly.type
_entity_poly.pdbx_seq_one_letter_code
_entity_poly.pdbx_strand_id
1 'polypeptide(L)'
;MGKAAQAQAGRDRARDARLKAARERRLKLDPDQLARERRIDEAVVDVEVAWEERTRAEQAVTDADVAAACAIERLLAEKLAVKDVVQLTGLDQATVRRLRQLTTDDNEPDNGMDEGRTTVAGAEAEVA
;
A
#
# COMPACT_ATOMS: atom_id res chain seq x y z
N MET A 1 -21.41 13.02 -70.02
CA MET A 1 -20.52 12.97 -68.84
C MET A 1 -19.48 11.87 -69.04
N GLY A 2 -18.19 12.14 -68.81
CA GLY A 2 -17.10 11.22 -69.14
C GLY A 2 -16.82 10.17 -68.07
N LYS A 3 -16.46 8.95 -68.48
CA LYS A 3 -16.09 7.82 -67.60
C LYS A 3 -15.03 8.19 -66.53
N ALA A 4 -14.11 9.09 -66.87
CA ALA A 4 -13.10 9.59 -65.94
C ALA A 4 -13.70 10.36 -64.75
N ALA A 5 -14.74 11.17 -64.97
CA ALA A 5 -15.43 11.89 -63.90
C ALA A 5 -16.19 10.94 -62.98
N GLN A 6 -16.78 9.87 -63.54
CA GLN A 6 -17.47 8.84 -62.76
C GLN A 6 -16.50 8.00 -61.92
N ALA A 7 -15.33 7.65 -62.47
CA ALA A 7 -14.28 6.97 -61.74
C ALA A 7 -13.70 7.84 -60.61
N GLN A 8 -13.50 9.14 -60.86
CA GLN A 8 -13.08 10.09 -59.84
C GLN A 8 -14.09 10.22 -58.71
N ALA A 9 -15.38 10.38 -59.03
CA ALA A 9 -16.44 10.43 -58.03
C ALA A 9 -16.54 9.15 -57.19
N GLY A 10 -16.24 7.98 -57.77
CA GLY A 10 -16.16 6.72 -57.02
C GLY A 10 -14.99 6.67 -56.04
N ARG A 11 -13.81 7.18 -56.43
CA ARG A 11 -12.64 7.29 -55.56
C ARG A 11 -12.87 8.26 -54.41
N ASP A 12 -13.50 9.39 -54.68
CA ASP A 12 -13.79 10.40 -53.66
C ASP A 12 -14.76 9.85 -52.61
N ARG A 13 -15.86 9.18 -53.02
CA ARG A 13 -16.77 8.49 -52.09
C ARG A 13 -16.08 7.41 -51.26
N ALA A 14 -15.17 6.63 -51.87
CA ALA A 14 -14.43 5.60 -51.15
C ALA A 14 -13.46 6.20 -50.11
N ARG A 15 -12.85 7.35 -50.42
CA ARG A 15 -12.01 8.11 -49.48
C ARG A 15 -12.84 8.66 -48.33
N ASP A 16 -14.00 9.25 -48.62
CA ASP A 16 -14.89 9.81 -47.60
C ASP A 16 -15.43 8.73 -46.67
N ALA A 17 -15.79 7.56 -47.21
CA ALA A 17 -16.21 6.41 -46.41
C ALA A 17 -15.11 5.93 -45.45
N ARG A 18 -13.85 5.86 -45.92
CA ARG A 18 -12.70 5.49 -45.08
C ARG A 18 -12.41 6.53 -44.00
N LEU A 19 -12.49 7.82 -44.33
CA LEU A 19 -12.31 8.91 -43.37
C LEU A 19 -13.42 8.91 -42.30
N LYS A 20 -14.67 8.69 -42.71
CA LYS A 20 -15.80 8.56 -41.78
C LYS A 20 -15.59 7.38 -40.82
N ALA A 21 -15.24 6.19 -41.33
CA ALA A 21 -14.97 5.02 -40.51
C ALA A 21 -13.75 5.19 -39.58
N ALA A 22 -12.73 5.95 -39.98
CA ALA A 22 -11.60 6.28 -39.11
C ALA A 22 -12.02 7.22 -37.96
N ARG A 23 -12.86 8.22 -38.25
CA ARG A 23 -13.42 9.13 -37.22
C ARG A 23 -14.33 8.40 -36.25
N GLU A 24 -15.22 7.54 -36.72
CA GLU A 24 -16.09 6.74 -35.86
C GLU A 24 -15.30 5.78 -34.96
N ARG A 25 -14.23 5.16 -35.47
CA ARG A 25 -13.34 4.33 -34.64
C ARG A 25 -12.64 5.16 -33.57
N ARG A 26 -12.13 6.35 -33.90
CA ARG A 26 -11.49 7.24 -32.93
C ARG A 26 -12.48 7.76 -31.89
N LEU A 27 -13.71 8.09 -32.29
CA LEU A 27 -14.77 8.53 -31.39
C LEU A 27 -15.24 7.43 -30.43
N LYS A 28 -15.14 6.14 -30.80
CA LYS A 28 -15.47 5.03 -29.89
C LYS A 28 -14.33 4.70 -28.92
N LEU A 29 -13.09 4.80 -29.39
CA LEU A 29 -11.91 4.58 -28.55
C LEU A 29 -11.83 5.55 -27.36
N ASP A 30 -12.28 6.79 -27.54
CA ASP A 30 -12.20 7.84 -26.52
C ASP A 30 -13.11 7.56 -25.29
N PRO A 31 -14.42 7.24 -25.44
CA PRO A 31 -15.27 6.75 -24.35
C PRO A 31 -14.79 5.45 -23.72
N ASP A 32 -14.32 4.48 -24.53
CA ASP A 32 -13.83 3.20 -24.02
C ASP A 32 -12.56 3.39 -23.18
N GLN A 33 -11.68 4.31 -23.60
CA GLN A 33 -10.48 4.69 -22.87
C GLN A 33 -10.85 5.37 -21.55
N LEU A 34 -11.77 6.34 -21.56
CA LEU A 34 -12.25 6.99 -20.33
C LEU A 34 -12.91 6.00 -19.36
N ALA A 35 -13.69 5.05 -19.87
CA ALA A 35 -14.29 4.00 -19.05
C ALA A 35 -13.25 3.04 -18.46
N ARG A 36 -12.14 2.81 -19.18
CA ARG A 36 -11.00 2.07 -18.66
C ARG A 36 -10.26 2.86 -17.58
N GLU A 37 -9.98 4.13 -17.82
CA GLU A 37 -9.29 5.01 -16.86
C GLU A 37 -10.09 5.11 -15.56
N ARG A 38 -11.41 5.33 -15.62
CA ARG A 38 -12.26 5.33 -14.42
C ARG A 38 -12.19 4.04 -13.61
N ARG A 39 -12.23 2.88 -14.27
CA ARG A 39 -12.10 1.58 -13.59
C ARG A 39 -10.72 1.38 -12.97
N ILE A 40 -9.69 1.96 -13.57
CA ILE A 40 -8.33 1.95 -13.01
C ILE A 40 -8.30 2.83 -11.77
N ASP A 41 -8.80 4.06 -11.86
CA ASP A 41 -8.81 5.00 -10.74
C ASP A 41 -9.59 4.43 -9.55
N GLU A 42 -10.76 3.84 -9.80
CA GLU A 42 -11.56 3.16 -8.77
C GLU A 42 -10.79 2.00 -8.12
N ALA A 43 -10.16 1.14 -8.92
CA ALA A 43 -9.36 0.03 -8.40
C ALA A 43 -8.11 0.50 -7.62
N VAL A 44 -7.51 1.63 -8.01
CA VAL A 44 -6.38 2.23 -7.26
C VAL A 44 -6.87 2.68 -5.89
N VAL A 45 -7.99 3.40 -5.81
CA VAL A 45 -8.58 3.83 -4.55
C VAL A 45 -8.93 2.64 -3.67
N ASP A 46 -9.54 1.59 -4.22
CA ASP A 46 -9.88 0.38 -3.46
C ASP A 46 -8.64 -0.29 -2.85
N VAL A 47 -7.53 -0.34 -3.59
CA VAL A 47 -6.26 -0.89 -3.09
C VAL A 47 -5.70 -0.02 -1.98
N GLU A 48 -5.68 1.31 -2.15
CA GLU A 48 -5.18 2.24 -1.13
C GLU A 48 -5.98 2.11 0.18
N VAL A 49 -7.31 2.09 0.10
CA VAL A 49 -8.19 1.94 1.27
C VAL A 49 -7.95 0.59 1.95
N ALA A 50 -7.89 -0.51 1.19
CA ALA A 50 -7.64 -1.83 1.76
C ALA A 50 -6.26 -1.91 2.46
N TRP A 51 -5.25 -1.22 1.94
CA TRP A 51 -3.94 -1.14 2.57
C TRP A 51 -3.94 -0.30 3.84
N GLU A 52 -4.65 0.82 3.88
CA GLU A 52 -4.82 1.60 5.11
C GLU A 52 -5.53 0.79 6.20
N GLU A 53 -6.60 0.08 5.84
CA GLU A 53 -7.32 -0.80 6.76
C GLU A 53 -6.42 -1.92 7.28
N ARG A 54 -5.60 -2.53 6.42
CA ARG A 54 -4.61 -3.51 6.82
C ARG A 54 -3.61 -2.92 7.82
N THR A 55 -3.05 -1.75 7.56
CA THR A 55 -2.11 -1.09 8.48
C THR A 55 -2.78 -0.76 9.82
N ARG A 56 -4.04 -0.31 9.83
CA ARG A 56 -4.79 -0.09 11.07
C ARG A 56 -5.03 -1.39 11.84
N ALA A 57 -5.35 -2.48 11.15
CA ALA A 57 -5.53 -3.78 11.77
C ALA A 57 -4.20 -4.31 12.36
N GLU A 58 -3.08 -4.11 11.67
CA GLU A 58 -1.75 -4.45 12.18
C GLU A 58 -1.42 -3.69 13.45
N GLN A 59 -1.67 -2.37 13.48
CA GLN A 59 -1.47 -1.57 14.69
C GLN A 59 -2.36 -2.06 15.84
N ALA A 60 -3.63 -2.36 15.57
CA ALA A 60 -4.55 -2.87 16.59
C ALA A 60 -4.09 -4.23 17.16
N VAL A 61 -3.47 -5.09 16.34
CA VAL A 61 -2.86 -6.34 16.81
C VAL A 61 -1.66 -6.04 17.71
N THR A 62 -0.79 -5.12 17.33
CA THR A 62 0.35 -4.70 18.17
C THR A 62 -0.13 -4.16 19.52
N ASP A 63 -1.12 -3.27 19.54
CA ASP A 63 -1.68 -2.68 20.76
C ASP A 63 -2.31 -3.77 21.66
N ALA A 64 -3.01 -4.73 21.06
CA ALA A 64 -3.59 -5.87 21.77
C ALA A 64 -2.50 -6.78 22.38
N ASP A 65 -1.42 -7.05 21.65
CA ASP A 65 -0.29 -7.84 22.14
C ASP A 65 0.41 -7.13 23.33
N VAL A 66 0.61 -5.81 23.26
CA VAL A 66 1.16 -5.01 24.38
C VAL A 66 0.24 -5.06 25.61
N ALA A 67 -1.07 -4.88 25.42
CA ALA A 67 -2.04 -4.97 26.51
C ALA A 67 -2.07 -6.37 27.16
N ALA A 68 -1.98 -7.43 26.34
CA ALA A 68 -1.89 -8.81 26.81
C ALA A 68 -0.59 -9.07 27.58
N ALA A 69 0.55 -8.57 27.10
CA ALA A 69 1.83 -8.67 27.79
C ALA A 69 1.79 -7.99 29.17
N CYS A 70 1.27 -6.77 29.25
CA CYS A 70 1.05 -6.07 30.52
C CYS A 70 0.11 -6.83 31.47
N ALA A 71 -0.93 -7.50 30.96
CA ALA A 71 -1.79 -8.34 31.77
C ALA A 71 -1.06 -9.60 32.29
N ILE A 72 -0.24 -10.25 31.45
CA ILE A 72 0.58 -11.41 31.84
C ILE A 72 1.56 -11.02 32.94
N GLU A 73 2.26 -9.90 32.83
CA GLU A 73 3.21 -9.46 33.86
C GLU A 73 2.50 -9.14 35.20
N ARG A 74 1.28 -8.58 35.16
CA ARG A 74 0.45 -8.44 36.37
C ARG A 74 0.10 -9.78 37.01
N LEU A 75 -0.23 -10.81 36.22
CA LEU A 75 -0.49 -12.16 36.76
C LEU A 75 0.77 -12.77 37.39
N LEU A 76 1.95 -12.55 36.78
CA LEU A 76 3.20 -13.06 37.32
C LEU A 76 3.63 -12.32 38.59
N ALA A 77 3.31 -11.03 38.72
CA ALA A 77 3.52 -10.26 39.95
C ALA A 77 2.74 -10.85 41.15
N GLU A 78 1.60 -11.49 40.90
CA GLU A 78 0.82 -12.25 41.89
C GLU A 78 1.41 -13.65 42.19
N LYS A 79 2.64 -13.91 41.74
CA LYS A 79 3.40 -15.17 41.95
C LYS A 79 2.77 -16.40 41.30
N LEU A 80 1.95 -16.23 40.26
CA LEU A 80 1.46 -17.36 39.46
C LEU A 80 2.61 -17.99 38.66
N ALA A 81 2.63 -19.31 38.58
CA ALA A 81 3.54 -19.99 37.66
C ALA A 81 3.07 -19.80 36.22
N VAL A 82 4.01 -19.76 35.27
CA VAL A 82 3.73 -19.63 33.83
C VAL A 82 2.75 -20.70 33.33
N LYS A 83 2.82 -21.92 33.89
CA LYS A 83 1.88 -23.01 33.57
C LYS A 83 0.44 -22.64 33.93
N ASP A 84 0.23 -21.99 35.07
CA ASP A 84 -1.10 -21.61 35.54
C ASP A 84 -1.63 -20.44 34.72
N VAL A 85 -0.77 -19.51 34.31
CA VAL A 85 -1.12 -18.42 33.38
C VAL A 85 -1.57 -18.98 32.02
N VAL A 86 -0.85 -19.96 31.46
CA VAL A 86 -1.25 -20.67 30.24
C VAL A 86 -2.65 -21.30 30.40
N GLN A 87 -2.91 -21.94 31.54
CA GLN A 87 -4.22 -22.58 31.80
C GLN A 87 -5.36 -21.57 31.97
N LEU A 88 -5.12 -20.44 32.66
CA LEU A 88 -6.14 -19.43 32.92
C LEU A 88 -6.48 -18.60 31.69
N THR A 89 -5.49 -18.31 30.85
CA THR A 89 -5.66 -17.47 29.66
C THR A 89 -6.08 -18.28 28.43
N GLY A 90 -5.82 -19.60 28.42
CA GLY A 90 -6.01 -20.44 27.24
C GLY A 90 -4.96 -20.22 26.14
N LEU A 91 -3.97 -19.35 26.37
CA LEU A 91 -2.87 -19.10 25.45
C LEU A 91 -1.85 -20.24 25.52
N ASP A 92 -1.24 -20.57 24.39
CA ASP A 92 -0.16 -21.55 24.38
C ASP A 92 1.13 -21.00 25.04
N GLN A 93 2.02 -21.90 25.45
CA GLN A 93 3.24 -21.52 26.15
C GLN A 93 4.20 -20.68 25.30
N ALA A 94 4.24 -20.88 23.98
CA ALA A 94 5.10 -20.10 23.09
C ALA A 94 4.59 -18.67 22.95
N THR A 95 3.28 -18.48 22.83
CA THR A 95 2.62 -17.18 22.81
C THR A 95 2.86 -16.42 24.11
N VAL A 96 2.67 -17.06 25.27
CA VAL A 96 2.98 -16.43 26.57
C VAL A 96 4.45 -16.02 26.66
N ARG A 97 5.39 -16.84 26.18
CA ARG A 97 6.81 -16.47 26.16
C ARG A 97 7.10 -15.28 25.24
N ARG A 98 6.53 -15.26 24.03
CA ARG A 98 6.67 -14.16 23.06
C ARG A 98 6.17 -12.85 23.66
N LEU A 99 4.97 -12.86 24.26
CA LEU A 99 4.37 -11.67 24.85
C LEU A 99 5.22 -11.08 25.99
N ARG A 100 5.87 -11.93 26.80
CA ARG A 100 6.75 -11.44 27.87
C ARG A 100 8.03 -10.77 27.37
N GLN A 101 8.51 -11.16 26.18
CA GLN A 101 9.69 -10.54 25.57
C GLN A 101 9.39 -9.09 25.15
N LEU A 102 8.17 -8.82 24.66
CA LEU A 102 7.74 -7.48 24.26
C LEU A 102 7.86 -6.45 25.40
N THR A 103 7.47 -6.80 26.63
CA THR A 103 7.60 -5.90 27.80
C THR A 103 9.02 -5.70 28.29
N THR A 104 9.96 -6.55 27.87
CA THR A 104 11.37 -6.45 28.25
C THR A 104 12.11 -5.48 27.33
N ASP A 105 11.76 -5.48 26.03
CA ASP A 105 12.40 -4.62 25.03
C ASP A 105 11.95 -3.14 25.15
N ASP A 106 10.73 -2.87 25.61
CA ASP A 106 10.23 -1.50 25.87
C ASP A 106 10.73 -0.89 27.20
N ASN A 107 11.44 -1.66 28.03
CA ASN A 107 11.94 -1.23 29.35
C ASN A 107 13.44 -0.87 29.36
N GLU A 108 14.11 -0.77 28.21
CA GLU A 108 15.37 -0.03 28.17
C GLU A 108 15.04 1.46 28.36
N PRO A 109 15.45 2.09 29.48
CA PRO A 109 15.37 3.54 29.54
C PRO A 109 16.24 4.07 28.40
N ASP A 110 15.63 4.89 27.54
CA ASP A 110 16.30 5.84 26.66
C ASP A 110 17.14 6.79 27.53
N ASN A 111 18.25 6.27 28.05
CA ASN A 111 19.34 7.05 28.59
C ASN A 111 20.03 7.65 27.38
N GLY A 112 19.41 8.71 26.86
CA GLY A 112 19.98 9.55 25.84
C GLY A 112 21.36 10.01 26.28
N MET A 113 22.39 9.38 25.72
CA MET A 113 23.77 9.85 25.61
C MET A 113 24.55 8.90 24.69
N ASP A 114 24.80 9.35 23.45
CA ASP A 114 26.05 9.14 22.69
C ASP A 114 26.00 10.08 21.46
N GLU A 115 26.40 11.34 21.61
CA GLU A 115 27.72 11.88 21.22
C GLU A 115 28.15 11.62 19.77
N GLY A 116 28.46 12.71 19.07
CA GLY A 116 29.67 12.73 18.23
C GLY A 116 29.49 13.01 16.74
N ARG A 117 29.78 14.27 16.39
CA ARG A 117 30.66 14.64 15.26
C ARG A 117 30.12 14.38 13.84
N THR A 118 29.55 15.42 13.24
CA THR A 118 29.65 15.63 11.78
C THR A 118 30.55 16.84 11.52
N THR A 119 31.86 16.59 11.50
CA THR A 119 32.78 17.37 10.67
C THR A 119 32.90 16.64 9.34
N VAL A 120 32.37 17.20 8.27
CA VAL A 120 32.94 16.97 6.93
C VAL A 120 33.09 18.34 6.28
N ALA A 121 34.33 18.81 6.28
CA ALA A 121 34.80 19.82 5.36
C ALA A 121 35.08 19.16 4.00
N GLY A 122 34.73 19.87 2.93
CA GLY A 122 35.31 19.71 1.60
C GLY A 122 34.49 18.92 0.59
N ALA A 123 33.95 19.63 -0.42
CA ALA A 123 34.42 19.48 -1.80
C ALA A 123 33.74 20.53 -2.70
N GLU A 124 34.56 21.39 -3.28
CA GLU A 124 34.25 22.23 -4.43
C GLU A 124 33.85 21.34 -5.62
N ALA A 125 32.82 21.75 -6.38
CA ALA A 125 32.72 21.43 -7.81
C ALA A 125 31.85 22.49 -8.51
N GLU A 126 32.56 23.30 -9.28
CA GLU A 126 32.14 24.09 -10.44
C GLU A 126 31.31 23.27 -11.46
N VAL A 127 30.86 23.94 -12.55
CA VAL A 127 30.24 23.43 -13.80
C VAL A 127 28.69 23.48 -13.80
N ALA A 128 27.97 24.13 -14.71
CA ALA A 128 28.22 24.84 -15.98
C ALA A 128 27.14 25.91 -16.21
#